data_AF-A0A1G0M2X8-F1
#
_entry.id   AF-A0A1G0M2X8-F1
#
_cell.length_a   1.000
_cell.length_b   1.000
_cell.length_c   1.000
_cell.angle_alpha   90.00
_cell.angle_beta   90.00
_cell.angle_gamma   90.00
#
_symmetry.space_group_name_H-M   'P 1'
#
loop_
_entity.id
_entity.type
_entity.pdbx_description
1 polymer ?
#
loop_
_entity_poly.entity_id
_entity_poly.type
_entity_poly.pdbx_seq_one_letter_code
_entity_poly.pdbx_strand_id
1 'polypeptide(L)'
;MTVRMTFVLLALLMCSGISHGKEDRWSNFAEDGDLKYYLDQKSIVPLPNSVYIFWVKSVAKDKNYFKAEYNLNNLSYILTNYELDCAFSSYRIRGTIMFDKNRRELNKSVSDGPDSMFEPVPPESVLELVQDEICVKEESADLPETDEPLPAAPIAVTLPLESAAAEDPAQAEPPSIQ
;
A
#
# COMPACT_ATOMS: atom_id res chain seq x y z
N MET A 1 26.29 -37.13 -48.88
CA MET A 1 26.10 -37.27 -47.42
C MET A 1 25.32 -36.05 -46.94
N THR A 2 24.04 -36.21 -46.65
CA THR A 2 23.22 -35.17 -46.01
C THR A 2 22.19 -35.89 -45.17
N VAL A 3 22.43 -35.92 -43.86
CA VAL A 3 21.62 -36.66 -42.88
C VAL A 3 20.34 -35.86 -42.63
N ARG A 4 19.19 -36.46 -42.93
CA ARG A 4 17.88 -36.01 -42.47
C ARG A 4 17.79 -36.28 -40.97
N MET A 5 17.75 -35.23 -40.16
CA MET A 5 17.57 -35.33 -38.72
C MET A 5 16.11 -35.06 -38.38
N THR A 6 15.35 -36.14 -38.31
CA THR A 6 13.96 -36.18 -37.87
C THR A 6 13.91 -35.94 -36.36
N PHE A 7 13.44 -34.78 -35.92
CA PHE A 7 13.06 -34.56 -34.52
C PHE A 7 11.56 -34.85 -34.37
N VAL A 8 11.25 -36.10 -34.03
CA VAL A 8 10.02 -36.48 -33.33
C VAL A 8 10.44 -36.71 -31.89
N LEU A 9 9.78 -36.04 -30.94
CA LEU A 9 9.60 -36.36 -29.51
C LEU A 9 9.60 -35.06 -28.68
N LEU A 10 8.41 -34.54 -28.37
CA LEU A 10 7.86 -34.55 -27.00
C LEU A 10 6.47 -33.86 -27.03
N ALA A 11 5.45 -34.65 -27.35
CA ALA A 11 4.10 -34.39 -26.85
C ALA A 11 4.04 -34.89 -25.41
N LEU A 12 3.17 -34.27 -24.59
CA LEU A 12 2.84 -34.60 -23.20
C LEU A 12 3.74 -33.94 -22.13
N LEU A 13 3.68 -32.62 -22.03
CA LEU A 13 3.70 -31.99 -20.71
C LEU A 13 2.26 -31.71 -20.28
N MET A 14 1.72 -32.69 -19.57
CA MET A 14 0.91 -32.51 -18.38
C MET A 14 -0.23 -31.50 -18.51
N CYS A 15 -1.40 -32.00 -18.93
CA CYS A 15 -2.67 -31.58 -18.35
C CYS A 15 -2.60 -31.82 -16.83
N SER A 16 -1.94 -30.91 -16.10
CA SER A 16 -2.10 -30.82 -14.66
C SER A 16 -3.52 -30.35 -14.41
N GLY A 17 -4.43 -31.31 -14.28
CA GLY A 17 -5.74 -31.07 -13.73
C GLY A 17 -5.59 -30.39 -12.38
N ILE A 18 -5.85 -29.07 -12.34
CA ILE A 18 -6.14 -28.37 -11.09
C ILE A 18 -7.60 -28.68 -10.75
N SER A 19 -7.82 -29.94 -10.37
CA SER A 19 -8.92 -30.35 -9.51
C SER A 19 -8.34 -30.40 -8.10
N HIS A 20 -8.10 -29.23 -7.50
CA HIS A 20 -7.71 -29.10 -6.11
C HIS A 20 -8.48 -27.94 -5.49
N GLY A 21 -9.40 -28.29 -4.59
CA GLY A 21 -9.89 -27.47 -3.49
C GLY A 21 -10.41 -26.07 -3.80
N LYS A 22 -11.72 -25.86 -3.62
CA LYS A 22 -12.25 -24.55 -3.21
C LYS A 22 -11.65 -24.18 -1.84
N GLU A 23 -10.38 -23.83 -1.77
CA GLU A 23 -9.89 -23.06 -0.63
C GLU A 23 -10.59 -21.71 -0.72
N ASP A 24 -11.42 -21.41 0.27
CA ASP A 24 -12.05 -20.11 0.37
C ASP A 24 -10.92 -19.11 0.59
N ARG A 25 -10.59 -18.35 -0.46
CA ARG A 25 -9.50 -17.35 -0.51
C ARG A 25 -9.62 -16.26 0.57
N TRP A 26 -10.77 -16.20 1.23
CA TRP A 26 -11.19 -15.18 2.15
C TRP A 26 -11.07 -15.68 3.59
N SER A 27 -10.16 -15.08 4.37
CA SER A 27 -10.04 -15.34 5.80
C SER A 27 -10.91 -14.35 6.56
N ASN A 28 -11.80 -14.83 7.43
CA ASN A 28 -12.50 -13.93 8.35
C ASN A 28 -11.49 -13.35 9.34
N PHE A 29 -11.48 -12.02 9.49
CA PHE A 29 -10.54 -11.34 10.39
C PHE A 29 -11.24 -10.41 11.41
N ALA A 30 -12.45 -9.95 11.09
CA ALA A 30 -13.21 -9.08 12.00
C ALA A 30 -14.72 -9.30 11.88
N GLU A 31 -15.43 -8.94 12.94
CA GLU A 31 -16.87 -8.76 12.97
C GLU A 31 -17.19 -7.44 13.66
N ASP A 32 -18.03 -6.61 13.05
CA ASP A 32 -18.49 -5.35 13.62
C ASP A 32 -19.99 -5.21 13.37
N GLY A 33 -20.76 -5.00 14.44
CA GLY A 33 -22.22 -5.02 14.42
C GLY A 33 -22.80 -6.22 13.67
N ASP A 34 -23.58 -5.92 12.62
CA ASP A 34 -24.25 -6.89 11.74
C ASP A 34 -23.40 -7.34 10.55
N LEU A 35 -22.11 -7.01 10.51
CA LEU A 35 -21.20 -7.34 9.41
C LEU A 35 -20.08 -8.30 9.85
N LYS A 36 -19.72 -9.19 8.93
CA LYS A 36 -18.50 -10.00 8.97
C LYS A 36 -17.57 -9.54 7.87
N TYR A 37 -16.30 -9.37 8.22
CA TYR A 37 -15.27 -8.91 7.30
C TYR A 37 -14.28 -10.02 7.04
N TYR A 38 -13.90 -10.14 5.76
CA TYR A 38 -12.94 -11.10 5.31
C TYR A 38 -11.84 -10.39 4.52
N LEU A 39 -10.60 -10.73 4.82
CA LEU A 39 -9.42 -10.24 4.13
C LEU A 39 -8.92 -11.34 3.20
N ASP A 40 -8.61 -10.96 1.98
CA ASP A 40 -7.93 -11.82 1.04
C ASP A 40 -6.43 -11.50 1.08
N GLN A 41 -5.68 -12.30 1.84
CA GLN A 41 -4.24 -12.09 1.99
C GLN A 41 -3.50 -12.14 0.64
N LYS A 42 -4.03 -12.87 -0.36
CA LYS A 42 -3.44 -12.92 -1.71
C LYS A 42 -3.73 -11.67 -2.54
N SER A 43 -4.61 -10.78 -2.07
CA SER A 43 -4.89 -9.49 -2.71
C SER A 43 -4.01 -8.35 -2.24
N ILE A 44 -3.20 -8.56 -1.20
CA ILE A 44 -2.33 -7.52 -0.65
C ILE A 44 -1.18 -7.28 -1.63
N VAL A 45 -1.14 -6.08 -2.20
CA VAL A 45 -0.12 -5.64 -3.16
C VAL A 45 0.63 -4.46 -2.55
N PRO A 46 1.94 -4.61 -2.24
CA PRO A 46 2.74 -3.50 -1.79
C PRO A 46 3.01 -2.52 -2.94
N LEU A 47 3.00 -1.24 -2.62
CA LEU A 47 3.40 -0.11 -3.45
C LEU A 47 4.60 0.61 -2.78
N PRO A 48 5.28 1.54 -3.49
CA PRO A 48 6.31 2.38 -2.88
C PRO A 48 5.79 3.16 -1.66
N ASN A 49 6.71 3.61 -0.81
CA ASN A 49 6.45 4.47 0.36
C ASN A 49 5.49 3.85 1.41
N SER A 50 5.60 2.54 1.64
CA SER A 50 4.79 1.83 2.65
C SER A 50 3.27 1.91 2.39
N VAL A 51 2.89 2.01 1.12
CA VAL A 51 1.49 1.98 0.68
C VAL A 51 1.11 0.57 0.26
N TYR A 52 -0.11 0.13 0.56
CA TYR A 52 -0.62 -1.20 0.23
C TYR A 52 -2.01 -1.11 -0.39
N ILE A 53 -2.26 -1.93 -1.40
CA ILE A 53 -3.60 -2.14 -1.96
C ILE A 53 -4.11 -3.50 -1.55
N PHE A 54 -5.36 -3.61 -1.11
CA PHE A 54 -5.96 -4.90 -0.74
C PHE A 54 -7.47 -4.89 -0.92
N TRP A 55 -8.08 -6.07 -0.84
CA TRP A 55 -9.52 -6.26 -0.91
C TRP A 55 -10.09 -6.78 0.41
N VAL A 56 -11.16 -6.14 0.87
CA VAL A 56 -11.98 -6.60 1.98
C VAL A 56 -13.34 -7.01 1.46
N LYS A 57 -13.85 -8.14 1.92
CA LYS A 57 -15.20 -8.62 1.68
C LYS A 57 -16.06 -8.43 2.92
N SER A 58 -17.17 -7.72 2.78
CA SER A 58 -18.16 -7.54 3.84
C SER A 58 -19.40 -8.38 3.56
N VAL A 59 -19.82 -9.16 4.56
CA VAL A 59 -21.01 -10.03 4.50
C VAL A 59 -21.90 -9.72 5.68
N ALA A 60 -23.20 -9.50 5.43
CA ALA A 60 -24.15 -9.29 6.51
C ALA A 60 -24.47 -10.60 7.26
N LYS A 61 -24.56 -10.51 8.58
CA LYS A 61 -25.03 -11.58 9.48
C LYS A 61 -26.54 -11.80 9.28
N ASP A 62 -27.30 -10.71 9.19
CA ASP A 62 -28.71 -10.74 8.78
C ASP A 62 -28.84 -10.44 7.28
N LYS A 63 -29.52 -11.33 6.56
CA LYS A 63 -29.86 -11.19 5.13
C LYS A 63 -30.62 -9.89 4.80
N ASN A 64 -31.27 -9.28 5.77
CA ASN A 64 -32.04 -8.05 5.61
C ASN A 64 -31.22 -6.79 5.85
N TYR A 65 -30.02 -6.88 6.46
CA TYR A 65 -29.18 -5.71 6.76
C TYR A 65 -28.90 -4.90 5.49
N PHE A 66 -28.37 -5.57 4.45
CA PHE A 66 -28.08 -4.91 3.17
C PHE A 66 -29.33 -4.40 2.45
N LYS A 67 -30.48 -5.04 2.66
CA LYS A 67 -31.75 -4.54 2.12
C LYS A 67 -32.15 -3.23 2.80
N ALA A 68 -32.00 -3.12 4.11
CA ALA A 68 -32.31 -1.91 4.87
C ALA A 68 -31.35 -0.77 4.48
N GLU A 69 -30.05 -1.06 4.38
CA GLU A 69 -29.01 -0.06 4.16
C GLU A 69 -28.90 0.39 2.69
N TYR A 70 -28.94 -0.55 1.74
CA TYR A 70 -28.68 -0.26 0.32
C TYR A 70 -29.92 -0.34 -0.57
N ASN A 71 -31.09 -0.72 -0.02
CA ASN A 71 -32.32 -0.97 -0.78
C ASN A 71 -32.14 -2.02 -1.91
N LEU A 72 -31.24 -3.00 -1.71
CA LEU A 72 -30.95 -4.06 -2.66
C LEU A 72 -31.37 -5.44 -2.11
N ASN A 73 -32.46 -5.99 -2.65
CA ASN A 73 -33.07 -7.25 -2.16
C ASN A 73 -32.20 -8.50 -2.36
N ASN A 74 -31.23 -8.46 -3.27
CA ASN A 74 -30.40 -9.59 -3.66
C ASN A 74 -28.92 -9.38 -3.34
N LEU A 75 -28.55 -8.28 -2.67
CA LEU A 75 -27.17 -8.04 -2.24
C LEU A 75 -26.76 -9.08 -1.20
N SER A 76 -25.69 -9.82 -1.50
CA SER A 76 -25.16 -10.89 -0.65
C SER A 76 -23.84 -10.50 0.02
N TYR A 77 -22.96 -9.79 -0.69
CA TYR A 77 -21.70 -9.30 -0.13
C TYR A 77 -21.19 -8.11 -0.94
N ILE A 78 -20.32 -7.33 -0.29
CA ILE A 78 -19.65 -6.17 -0.88
C ILE A 78 -18.14 -6.47 -0.89
N LEU A 79 -17.46 -6.15 -1.99
CA LEU A 79 -16.01 -6.13 -2.07
C LEU A 79 -15.55 -4.67 -2.14
N THR A 80 -14.69 -4.26 -1.22
CA THR A 80 -14.11 -2.91 -1.20
C THR A 80 -12.61 -3.02 -1.41
N ASN A 81 -12.09 -2.27 -2.38
CA ASN A 81 -10.67 -2.12 -2.63
C ASN A 81 -10.15 -0.89 -1.89
N TYR A 82 -9.19 -1.12 -1.02
CA TYR A 82 -8.55 -0.10 -0.22
C TYR A 82 -7.14 0.16 -0.71
N GLU A 83 -6.70 1.38 -0.49
CA GLU A 83 -5.30 1.78 -0.49
C GLU A 83 -4.99 2.35 0.90
N LEU A 84 -3.98 1.78 1.56
CA LEU A 84 -3.58 2.11 2.92
C LEU A 84 -2.14 2.58 2.91
N ASP A 85 -1.91 3.77 3.45
CA ASP A 85 -0.60 4.32 3.71
C ASP A 85 -0.23 4.04 5.18
N CYS A 86 0.68 3.09 5.38
CA CYS A 86 1.14 2.69 6.70
C CYS A 86 2.00 3.77 7.38
N ALA A 87 2.65 4.65 6.61
CA ALA A 87 3.53 5.69 7.17
C ALA A 87 2.71 6.81 7.81
N PHE A 88 1.58 7.18 7.21
CA PHE A 88 0.70 8.25 7.71
C PHE A 88 -0.56 7.73 8.41
N SER A 89 -0.74 6.41 8.54
CA SER A 89 -1.92 5.81 9.14
C SER A 89 -3.21 6.33 8.49
N SER A 90 -3.23 6.34 7.16
CA SER A 90 -4.32 6.90 6.37
C SER A 90 -4.71 5.96 5.24
N TYR A 91 -5.96 6.03 4.79
CA TYR A 91 -6.50 5.14 3.78
C TYR A 91 -7.37 5.89 2.78
N ARG A 92 -7.64 5.27 1.62
CA ARG A 92 -8.70 5.68 0.72
C ARG A 92 -9.39 4.48 0.10
N ILE A 93 -10.64 4.66 -0.29
CA ILE A 93 -11.39 3.66 -1.06
C ILE A 93 -11.09 3.88 -2.53
N ARG A 94 -10.56 2.84 -3.19
CA ARG A 94 -10.33 2.82 -4.64
C ARG A 94 -11.55 2.35 -5.43
N GLY A 95 -12.40 1.53 -4.81
CA GLY A 95 -13.65 1.12 -5.42
C GLY A 95 -14.42 0.11 -4.59
N THR A 96 -15.69 -0.04 -4.93
CA THR A 96 -16.64 -0.92 -4.25
C THR A 96 -17.45 -1.69 -5.30
N ILE A 97 -17.57 -3.00 -5.13
CA ILE A 97 -18.34 -3.88 -6.01
C ILE A 97 -19.33 -4.68 -5.17
N MET A 98 -20.60 -4.65 -5.56
CA MET A 98 -21.71 -5.30 -4.89
C MET A 98 -22.13 -6.54 -5.65
N PHE A 99 -22.28 -7.68 -4.97
CA PHE A 99 -22.60 -8.96 -5.61
C PHE A 99 -23.83 -9.63 -5.00
N ASP A 100 -24.57 -10.37 -5.84
CA ASP A 100 -25.59 -11.30 -5.38
C ASP A 100 -25.01 -12.66 -4.96
N LYS A 101 -25.89 -13.51 -4.41
CA LYS A 101 -25.53 -14.88 -3.96
C LYS A 101 -25.00 -15.78 -5.08
N ASN A 102 -25.28 -15.45 -6.33
CA ASN A 102 -24.82 -16.19 -7.51
C ASN A 102 -23.51 -15.60 -8.07
N ARG A 103 -22.89 -14.66 -7.35
CA ARG A 103 -21.69 -13.91 -7.76
C ARG A 103 -21.91 -13.05 -9.00
N ARG A 104 -23.15 -12.63 -9.26
CA ARG A 104 -23.43 -11.62 -10.29
C ARG A 104 -23.24 -10.23 -9.70
N GLU A 105 -22.52 -9.39 -10.42
CA GLU A 105 -22.35 -7.99 -10.07
C GLU A 105 -23.70 -7.28 -10.13
N LEU A 106 -24.01 -6.50 -9.10
CA LEU A 106 -25.21 -5.69 -8.96
C LEU A 106 -24.91 -4.22 -9.18
N ASN A 107 -23.78 -3.76 -8.66
CA ASN A 107 -23.32 -2.39 -8.77
C ASN A 107 -21.80 -2.35 -8.62
N LYS A 108 -21.18 -1.36 -9.23
CA LYS A 108 -19.75 -1.06 -9.13
C LYS A 108 -19.57 0.44 -9.08
N SER A 109 -18.84 0.90 -8.07
CA SER A 109 -18.35 2.27 -7.95
C SER A 109 -16.83 2.21 -7.97
N VAL A 110 -16.21 3.06 -8.78
CA VAL A 110 -14.75 3.20 -8.83
C VAL A 110 -14.41 4.63 -8.50
N SER A 111 -13.45 4.81 -7.61
CA SER A 111 -12.88 6.12 -7.29
C SER A 111 -11.73 6.34 -8.27
N ASP A 112 -12.05 6.76 -9.48
CA ASP A 112 -11.09 6.93 -10.59
C ASP A 112 -10.36 8.29 -10.57
N GLY A 113 -10.52 9.07 -9.50
CA GLY A 113 -9.99 10.43 -9.41
C GLY A 113 -8.67 10.53 -8.63
N PRO A 114 -7.70 11.36 -9.08
CA PRO A 114 -6.59 11.80 -8.21
C PRO A 114 -7.08 12.57 -6.98
N ASP A 115 -8.35 12.98 -6.98
CA ASP A 115 -9.01 13.74 -5.92
C ASP A 115 -9.57 12.87 -4.77
N SER A 116 -9.41 11.54 -4.84
CA SER A 116 -9.70 10.63 -3.72
C SER A 116 -8.69 10.89 -2.60
N MET A 117 -9.09 11.76 -1.67
CA MET A 117 -8.27 12.16 -0.53
C MET A 117 -8.10 10.99 0.43
N PHE A 118 -6.89 10.88 0.97
CA PHE A 118 -6.62 9.99 2.10
C PHE A 118 -7.34 10.51 3.34
N GLU A 119 -8.00 9.61 4.04
CA GLU A 119 -8.63 9.84 5.33
C GLU A 119 -7.81 9.13 6.42
N PRO A 120 -7.75 9.67 7.65
CA PRO A 120 -7.11 8.96 8.75
C PRO A 120 -7.81 7.63 9.01
N VAL A 121 -7.05 6.58 9.32
CA VAL A 121 -7.61 5.31 9.76
C VAL A 121 -8.35 5.54 11.08
N PRO A 122 -9.67 5.24 11.15
CA PRO A 122 -10.41 5.46 12.38
C PRO A 122 -9.96 4.47 13.46
N PRO A 123 -9.78 4.91 14.72
CA PRO A 123 -9.46 4.00 15.82
C PRO A 123 -10.63 3.05 16.07
N GLU A 124 -10.32 1.86 16.58
CA GLU A 124 -11.25 0.76 16.86
C GLU A 124 -12.04 0.29 15.62
N SER A 125 -11.53 0.59 14.41
CA SER A 125 -12.19 0.22 13.16
C SER A 125 -11.64 -1.06 12.57
N VAL A 126 -12.42 -1.66 11.66
CA VAL A 126 -11.97 -2.77 10.83
C VAL A 126 -10.68 -2.45 10.06
N LEU A 127 -10.47 -1.19 9.68
CA LEU A 127 -9.26 -0.77 8.98
C LEU A 127 -8.03 -0.70 9.89
N GLU A 128 -8.19 -0.37 11.17
CA GLU A 128 -7.09 -0.43 12.14
C GLU A 128 -6.61 -1.89 12.31
N LEU A 129 -7.55 -2.85 12.35
CA LEU A 129 -7.19 -4.28 12.40
C LEU A 129 -6.43 -4.73 11.15
N VAL A 130 -6.83 -4.27 9.96
CA VAL A 130 -6.09 -4.56 8.73
C VAL A 130 -4.72 -3.87 8.75
N GLN A 131 -4.65 -2.65 9.27
CA GLN A 131 -3.39 -1.93 9.43
C GLN A 131 -2.43 -2.69 10.33
N ASP A 132 -2.88 -3.21 11.47
CA ASP A 132 -2.06 -4.03 12.36
C ASP A 132 -1.58 -5.35 11.70
N GLU A 133 -2.39 -5.92 10.80
CA GLU A 133 -2.02 -7.14 10.06
C GLU A 133 -1.02 -6.87 8.93
N ILE A 134 -1.16 -5.76 8.20
CA ILE A 134 -0.38 -5.45 6.99
C ILE A 134 0.85 -4.59 7.28
N CYS A 135 0.68 -3.56 8.09
CA CYS A 135 1.73 -2.62 8.42
C CYS A 135 2.62 -3.25 9.48
N VAL A 136 3.59 -4.05 9.01
CA VAL A 136 4.67 -4.55 9.86
C VAL A 136 5.27 -3.34 10.58
N LYS A 137 5.19 -3.33 11.91
CA LYS A 137 5.95 -2.41 12.73
C LYS A 137 7.41 -2.73 12.44
N GLU A 138 8.08 -1.87 11.67
CA GLU A 138 9.53 -1.79 11.74
C GLU A 138 9.85 -1.29 13.15
N GLU A 139 9.83 -2.21 14.12
CA GLU A 139 10.46 -2.02 15.40
C GLU A 139 11.94 -1.84 15.10
N SER A 140 12.37 -0.58 15.06
CA SER A 140 13.75 -0.11 15.03
C SER A 140 14.68 -0.97 14.17
N ALA A 141 14.95 -0.51 12.94
CA ALA A 141 16.28 -0.75 12.39
C ALA A 141 17.29 -0.35 13.48
N ASP A 142 17.92 -1.35 14.09
CA ASP A 142 19.06 -1.20 14.98
C ASP A 142 19.99 -0.18 14.30
N LEU A 143 19.99 1.05 14.81
CA LEU A 143 21.09 1.95 14.54
C LEU A 143 22.32 1.19 15.03
N PRO A 144 23.30 0.85 14.17
CA PRO A 144 24.52 0.27 14.69
C PRO A 144 25.10 1.28 15.67
N GLU A 145 25.08 0.93 16.96
CA GLU A 145 25.86 1.62 18.00
C GLU A 145 27.29 1.68 17.45
N THR A 146 27.64 2.86 16.95
CA THR A 146 28.98 3.12 16.48
C THR A 146 29.80 3.42 17.73
N ASP A 147 30.19 2.36 18.43
CA ASP A 147 31.24 2.37 19.44
C ASP A 147 32.59 2.61 18.72
N GLU A 148 32.77 3.80 18.16
CA GLU A 148 34.09 4.29 17.76
C GLU A 148 34.52 5.40 18.72
N PRO A 149 35.59 5.19 19.52
CA PRO A 149 36.15 6.26 20.32
C PRO A 149 36.77 7.29 19.39
N LEU A 150 36.31 8.54 19.50
CA LEU A 150 36.89 9.71 18.82
C LEU A 150 38.42 9.69 18.98
N PRO A 151 39.21 9.68 17.87
CA PRO A 151 40.63 9.93 18.00
C PRO A 151 40.84 11.37 18.49
N ALA A 152 41.57 11.50 19.60
CA ALA A 152 41.97 12.78 20.16
C ALA A 152 42.66 13.64 19.08
N ALA A 153 42.09 14.81 18.81
CA ALA A 153 42.70 15.78 17.92
C ALA A 153 44.05 16.26 18.49
N PRO A 154 45.15 16.25 17.73
CA PRO A 154 46.33 17.02 18.10
C PRO A 154 46.07 18.50 17.81
N ILE A 155 46.08 19.30 18.88
CA ILE A 155 46.14 20.76 18.81
C ILE A 155 47.47 21.15 18.16
N ALA A 156 47.41 21.81 17.00
CA ALA A 156 48.51 22.59 16.46
C ALA A 156 47.97 23.95 15.99
N VAL A 157 48.05 24.92 16.90
CA VAL A 157 47.84 26.35 16.63
C VAL A 157 49.12 26.90 16.03
N THR A 158 49.09 27.36 14.77
CA THR A 158 49.85 28.53 14.31
C THR A 158 49.41 28.93 12.89
N LEU A 159 48.75 30.08 12.77
CA LEU A 159 48.70 30.85 11.52
C LEU A 159 49.36 32.21 11.80
N PRO A 160 50.36 32.63 11.03
CA PRO A 160 50.95 33.94 11.19
C PRO A 160 50.07 35.01 10.56
N LEU A 161 49.95 36.09 11.33
CA LEU A 161 49.44 37.40 11.00
C LEU A 161 50.34 38.04 9.92
N GLU A 162 49.81 38.40 8.76
CA GLU A 162 50.39 39.49 7.98
C GLU A 162 49.32 40.26 7.21
N SER A 163 49.54 41.58 7.19
CA SER A 163 48.61 42.66 6.95
C SER A 163 49.12 43.51 5.79
N ALA A 164 48.26 43.84 4.82
CA ALA A 164 48.28 45.07 4.00
C ALA A 164 46.96 45.07 3.19
N ALA A 165 46.01 45.99 3.35
CA ALA A 165 46.01 47.42 3.00
C ALA A 165 46.42 47.65 1.52
N ALA A 166 45.70 48.35 0.64
CA ALA A 166 44.49 49.17 0.72
C ALA A 166 43.97 49.49 -0.72
N GLU A 167 42.78 50.11 -0.80
CA GLU A 167 42.28 51.09 -1.80
C GLU A 167 41.93 50.62 -3.25
N ASP A 168 40.87 51.08 -3.95
CA ASP A 168 39.73 52.02 -3.74
C ASP A 168 38.68 51.77 -4.89
N PRO A 169 37.57 52.52 -5.13
CA PRO A 169 36.27 51.97 -5.45
C PRO A 169 35.83 52.29 -6.90
N ALA A 170 34.78 51.63 -7.39
CA ALA A 170 34.06 52.15 -8.56
C ALA A 170 32.57 51.88 -8.41
N GLN A 171 31.84 52.98 -8.34
CA GLN A 171 30.39 53.11 -8.35
C GLN A 171 29.76 52.49 -9.61
N ALA A 172 28.56 51.91 -9.47
CA ALA A 172 27.45 52.18 -10.38
C ALA A 172 26.14 51.70 -9.73
N GLU A 173 25.22 52.65 -9.49
CA GLU A 173 23.84 52.44 -9.06
C GLU A 173 22.98 51.73 -10.13
N PRO A 174 21.83 51.13 -9.75
CA PRO A 174 20.87 50.56 -10.69
C PRO A 174 19.82 51.61 -11.12
N PRO A 175 19.30 51.56 -12.37
CA PRO A 175 18.12 52.35 -12.69
C PRO A 175 16.81 51.62 -12.30
N SER A 176 15.94 52.46 -11.77
CA SER A 176 14.60 52.25 -11.23
C SER A 176 13.58 51.72 -12.24
N ILE A 177 12.59 51.01 -11.71
CA ILE A 177 11.33 50.65 -12.36
C ILE A 177 10.49 51.93 -12.54
N GLN A 178 9.93 52.12 -13.73
CA GLN A 178 8.70 52.86 -14.01
C GLN A 178 7.77 51.98 -14.83
#